data_AF-A0A8R1V4N6-F1
#
_entry.id   AF-A0A8R1V4N6-F1
#
_cell.length_a   1.000
_cell.length_b   1.000
_cell.length_c   1.000
_cell.angle_alpha   90.00
_cell.angle_beta   90.00
_cell.angle_gamma   90.00
#
_symmetry.space_group_name_H-M   'P 1'
#
loop_
_entity.id
_entity.type
_entity.pdbx_description
1 polymer ?
#
loop_
_entity_poly.entity_id
_entity_poly.type
_entity_poly.pdbx_seq_one_letter_code
_entity_poly.pdbx_strand_id
1 'polypeptide(L)'
;MYRFLTRSLPRKSCSRNWKRGILTPAFALNQEWNERHSDISRLGLGGEYEWIATVQKKFIGGGYATPVDVDVAVCMGEEKDQVEDVLDIVRKLRHSPLASRVAPSSQYAILRLLLKHNPKEIIRLANDTINNGIFADEHSACLILNNLIEKEEWKDAARISGWMTHQEEYESELLKTLCLYSSLRWAELSFEERMEEKEEEEEINDDDIVTIKMAFLKKEYNDCHLDVVDLPSLTAKTMLWLSREMNIDLSLKRCIESVSNVIGGKSVPSIDTISPSAALLIHSYLSTLPDQSEEINEYIEKVKVVGEKEKDVESLSSKVLSYLKNIQKKEEKILMEKQVKKFEQWNERRRNLIEVQTKRLQLKVLRCEMEKELSELEEEEQRLFFFENRLLLEKSARENAEIANENYLHK
;
A
#
# COMPACT_ATOMS: atom_id res chain seq x y z
N MET A 1 3.84 29.79 47.61
CA MET A 1 2.69 28.86 47.65
C MET A 1 1.57 29.44 46.76
N TYR A 2 1.80 29.47 45.44
CA TYR A 2 0.88 30.04 44.45
C TYR A 2 0.21 28.88 43.69
N ARG A 3 -1.11 28.73 43.87
CA ARG A 3 -1.96 27.88 43.03
C ARG A 3 -2.39 28.70 41.82
N PHE A 4 -1.76 28.49 40.67
CA PHE A 4 -2.32 28.94 39.40
C PHE A 4 -3.39 27.95 38.96
N LEU A 5 -4.65 28.39 39.03
CA LEU A 5 -5.78 27.76 38.39
C LEU A 5 -5.63 27.89 36.87
N THR A 6 -5.28 26.80 36.21
CA THR A 6 -5.40 26.68 34.75
C THR A 6 -6.89 26.64 34.41
N ARG A 7 -7.44 27.78 33.97
CA ARG A 7 -8.76 27.85 33.34
C ARG A 7 -8.66 27.15 31.98
N SER A 8 -9.02 25.88 31.95
CA SER A 8 -9.34 25.17 30.71
C SER A 8 -10.47 25.92 29.99
N LEU A 9 -10.25 26.28 28.72
CA LEU A 9 -11.29 26.82 27.86
C LEU A 9 -12.49 25.84 27.82
N PRO A 10 -13.73 26.35 27.78
CA PRO A 10 -14.91 25.50 27.74
C PRO A 10 -14.93 24.76 26.40
N ARG A 11 -14.80 23.43 26.45
CA ARG A 11 -15.14 22.53 25.34
C ARG A 11 -16.63 22.77 25.01
N LYS A 12 -16.92 23.61 24.02
CA LYS A 12 -18.27 23.69 23.43
C LYS A 12 -18.58 22.30 22.90
N SER A 13 -19.59 21.65 23.47
CA SER A 13 -20.04 20.34 23.03
C SER A 13 -20.66 20.47 21.64
N CYS A 14 -19.85 20.30 20.60
CA CYS A 14 -20.37 20.08 19.25
C CYS A 14 -21.21 18.81 19.28
N SER A 15 -22.42 18.92 18.74
CA SER A 15 -23.49 17.95 18.79
C SER A 15 -23.04 16.52 18.48
N ARG A 16 -23.31 15.61 19.41
CA ARG A 16 -23.27 14.16 19.24
C ARG A 16 -24.21 13.73 18.11
N ASN A 17 -23.72 13.63 16.88
CA ASN A 17 -24.39 12.95 15.77
C ASN A 17 -23.39 12.38 14.74
N TRP A 18 -22.17 12.01 15.16
CA TRP A 18 -21.14 11.41 14.30
C TRP A 18 -21.12 9.88 14.32
N LYS A 19 -22.23 9.22 14.66
CA LYS A 19 -22.34 7.76 14.53
C LYS A 19 -22.61 7.28 13.09
N ARG A 20 -22.49 8.15 12.09
CA ARG A 20 -22.54 7.79 10.67
C ARG A 20 -21.21 8.20 10.07
N GLY A 21 -20.56 7.26 9.38
CA GLY A 21 -19.34 7.49 8.62
C GLY A 21 -19.38 8.74 7.75
N ILE A 22 -18.20 9.27 7.44
CA ILE A 22 -18.10 10.37 6.49
C ILE A 22 -18.64 9.91 5.14
N LEU A 23 -18.29 8.70 4.70
CA LEU A 23 -18.75 8.11 3.45
C LEU A 23 -20.07 7.36 3.62
N THR A 24 -20.80 7.21 2.52
CA THR A 24 -22.01 6.38 2.53
C THR A 24 -21.67 4.89 2.68
N PRO A 25 -22.51 4.08 3.37
CA PRO A 25 -22.25 2.65 3.52
C PRO A 25 -22.23 1.89 2.18
N ALA A 26 -22.92 2.42 1.16
CA ALA A 26 -22.90 1.88 -0.20
C ALA A 26 -21.51 2.00 -0.86
N PHE A 27 -20.70 2.98 -0.47
CA PHE A 27 -19.36 3.19 -1.01
C PHE A 27 -18.43 1.99 -0.80
N ALA A 28 -18.70 1.16 0.22
CA ALA A 28 -17.93 -0.05 0.48
C ALA A 28 -18.09 -1.14 -0.60
N LEU A 29 -19.10 -1.04 -1.48
CA LEU A 29 -19.38 -1.99 -2.57
C LEU A 29 -19.31 -3.46 -2.11
N ASN A 30 -19.84 -3.75 -0.92
CA ASN A 30 -19.72 -5.07 -0.31
C ASN A 30 -20.42 -6.15 -1.13
N GLN A 31 -21.53 -5.81 -1.80
CA GLN A 31 -22.25 -6.76 -2.63
C GLN A 31 -21.41 -7.14 -3.85
N GLU A 32 -20.97 -6.15 -4.61
CA GLU A 32 -20.15 -6.32 -5.81
C GLU A 32 -18.80 -6.96 -5.48
N TRP A 33 -18.21 -6.60 -4.34
CA TRP A 33 -16.98 -7.22 -3.85
C TRP A 33 -17.17 -8.71 -3.51
N ASN A 34 -18.32 -9.09 -2.97
CA ASN A 34 -18.60 -10.48 -2.58
C ASN A 34 -18.91 -11.38 -3.79
N GLU A 35 -19.37 -10.83 -4.91
CA GLU A 35 -19.59 -11.57 -6.16
C GLU A 35 -18.31 -12.25 -6.67
N ARG A 36 -17.13 -11.73 -6.29
CA ARG A 36 -15.83 -12.34 -6.61
C ARG A 36 -15.73 -13.81 -6.18
N HIS A 37 -16.31 -14.18 -5.04
CA HIS A 37 -16.24 -15.57 -4.55
C HIS A 37 -16.99 -16.49 -5.51
N SER A 38 -18.16 -16.07 -5.99
CA SER A 38 -18.92 -16.85 -6.97
C SER A 38 -18.17 -17.03 -8.28
N ASP A 39 -17.47 -15.99 -8.74
CA ASP A 39 -16.63 -16.06 -9.94
C ASP A 39 -15.40 -16.94 -9.74
N ILE A 40 -14.81 -16.93 -8.54
CA ILE A 40 -13.67 -17.78 -8.21
C ILE A 40 -14.09 -19.24 -8.06
N SER A 41 -15.22 -19.53 -7.40
CA SER A 41 -15.75 -20.89 -7.27
C SER A 41 -16.07 -21.51 -8.63
N ARG A 42 -16.52 -20.71 -9.61
CA ARG A 42 -16.74 -21.17 -11.00
C ARG A 42 -15.48 -21.65 -11.69
N LEU A 43 -14.30 -21.25 -11.23
CA LEU A 43 -13.02 -21.71 -11.77
C LEU A 43 -12.66 -23.13 -11.31
N GLY A 44 -13.42 -23.73 -10.38
CA GLY A 44 -13.21 -25.10 -9.92
C GLY A 44 -11.90 -25.31 -9.16
N LEU A 45 -11.33 -24.23 -8.63
CA LEU A 45 -10.21 -24.27 -7.68
C LEU A 45 -10.79 -24.78 -6.35
N GLY A 46 -10.04 -25.59 -5.60
CA GLY A 46 -10.52 -26.29 -4.38
C GLY A 46 -11.08 -25.36 -3.28
N GLY A 47 -11.27 -25.89 -2.07
CA GLY A 47 -11.78 -25.08 -0.95
C GLY A 47 -10.93 -23.82 -0.71
N GLU A 48 -11.54 -22.77 -0.14
CA GLU A 48 -10.92 -21.44 0.05
C GLU A 48 -9.55 -21.53 0.74
N TYR A 49 -9.45 -22.28 1.85
CA TYR A 49 -8.19 -22.49 2.56
C TYR A 49 -7.22 -23.45 1.86
N GLU A 50 -7.75 -24.45 1.15
CA GLU A 50 -6.94 -25.45 0.44
C GLU A 50 -6.10 -24.81 -0.66
N TRP A 51 -6.66 -23.83 -1.36
CA TRP A 51 -5.94 -23.11 -2.41
C TRP A 51 -4.83 -22.23 -1.83
N ILE A 52 -5.09 -21.51 -0.73
CA ILE A 52 -4.08 -20.71 -0.01
C ILE A 52 -2.89 -21.60 0.37
N ALA A 53 -3.16 -22.74 1.02
CA ALA A 53 -2.12 -23.70 1.40
C ALA A 53 -1.38 -24.29 0.19
N THR A 54 -2.07 -24.52 -0.92
CA THR A 54 -1.46 -25.01 -2.18
C THR A 54 -0.50 -23.98 -2.76
N VAL A 55 -0.85 -22.70 -2.74
CA VAL A 55 0.01 -21.61 -3.20
C VAL A 55 1.22 -21.44 -2.29
N GLN A 56 1.05 -21.53 -0.97
CA GLN A 56 2.18 -21.53 -0.03
C GLN A 56 3.17 -22.65 -0.34
N LYS A 57 2.68 -23.87 -0.60
CA LYS A 57 3.53 -25.02 -0.98
C LYS A 57 4.36 -24.76 -2.23
N LYS A 58 3.89 -23.95 -3.19
CA LYS A 58 4.67 -23.59 -4.40
C LYS A 58 5.92 -22.77 -4.09
N PHE A 59 5.96 -22.06 -2.95
CA PHE A 59 7.12 -21.32 -2.49
C PHE A 59 8.09 -22.16 -1.65
N ILE A 60 7.69 -23.36 -1.22
CA ILE A 60 8.56 -24.28 -0.49
C ILE A 60 9.59 -24.88 -1.47
N GLY A 61 10.86 -24.96 -1.08
CA GLY A 61 11.92 -25.57 -1.89
C GLY A 61 12.45 -24.69 -3.04
N GLY A 62 12.27 -23.36 -2.94
CA GLY A 62 12.82 -22.41 -3.92
C GLY A 62 11.98 -22.24 -5.19
N GLY A 63 10.77 -22.81 -5.23
CA GLY A 63 9.79 -22.56 -6.29
C GLY A 63 9.13 -21.19 -6.17
N TYR A 64 8.37 -20.81 -7.20
CA TYR A 64 7.56 -19.58 -7.20
C TYR A 64 6.14 -19.90 -7.66
N ALA A 65 5.15 -19.35 -6.96
CA ALA A 65 3.79 -19.32 -7.46
C ALA A 65 3.64 -18.29 -8.58
N THR A 66 2.71 -18.52 -9.51
CA THR A 66 2.42 -17.51 -10.51
C THR A 66 1.63 -16.35 -9.88
N PRO A 67 1.72 -15.11 -10.39
CA PRO A 67 0.96 -13.98 -9.86
C PRO A 67 -0.56 -14.20 -9.87
N VAL A 68 -1.04 -15.03 -10.79
CA VAL A 68 -2.47 -15.39 -10.91
C VAL A 68 -2.89 -16.36 -9.82
N ASP A 69 -2.03 -17.33 -9.50
CA ASP A 69 -2.27 -18.24 -8.38
C ASP A 69 -2.38 -17.46 -7.06
N VAL A 70 -1.46 -16.51 -6.87
CA VAL A 70 -1.43 -15.61 -5.71
C VAL A 70 -2.68 -14.73 -5.71
N ASP A 71 -3.06 -14.14 -6.85
CA ASP A 71 -4.26 -13.31 -6.93
C ASP A 71 -5.52 -14.05 -6.51
N VAL A 72 -5.69 -15.29 -6.98
CA VAL A 72 -6.82 -16.14 -6.55
C VAL A 72 -6.75 -16.40 -5.04
N ALA A 73 -5.61 -16.84 -4.52
CA ALA A 73 -5.47 -17.18 -3.10
C ALA A 73 -5.78 -15.99 -2.19
N VAL A 74 -5.26 -14.82 -2.55
CA VAL A 74 -5.51 -13.58 -1.82
C VAL A 74 -6.98 -13.15 -1.93
N CYS A 75 -7.59 -13.25 -3.13
CA CYS A 75 -8.99 -12.87 -3.33
C CYS A 75 -9.99 -13.84 -2.67
N MET A 76 -9.60 -15.10 -2.43
CA MET A 76 -10.37 -16.08 -1.65
C MET A 76 -10.30 -15.82 -0.14
N GLY A 77 -9.27 -15.11 0.34
CA GLY A 77 -9.12 -14.80 1.75
C GLY A 77 -10.29 -13.96 2.29
N GLU A 78 -10.91 -14.44 3.37
CA GLU A 78 -12.08 -13.79 4.00
C GLU A 78 -12.07 -13.92 5.54
N GLU A 79 -11.42 -14.95 6.08
CA GLU A 79 -11.34 -15.27 7.50
C GLU A 79 -10.09 -14.68 8.18
N LYS A 80 -10.10 -14.61 9.51
CA LYS A 80 -9.06 -13.92 10.28
C LYS A 80 -7.76 -14.72 10.38
N ASP A 81 -7.87 -16.04 10.50
CA ASP A 81 -6.76 -16.99 10.54
C ASP A 81 -5.95 -17.01 9.23
N GLN A 82 -6.59 -16.67 8.11
CA GLN A 82 -5.96 -16.59 6.79
C GLN A 82 -5.06 -15.35 6.61
N VAL A 83 -5.16 -14.35 7.47
CA VAL A 83 -4.49 -13.05 7.27
C VAL A 83 -2.97 -13.19 7.16
N GLU A 84 -2.36 -13.92 8.10
CA GLU A 84 -0.90 -14.11 8.14
C GLU A 84 -0.42 -14.93 6.94
N ASP A 85 -1.15 -16.00 6.61
CA ASP A 85 -0.88 -16.87 5.45
C ASP A 85 -0.90 -16.08 4.14
N VAL A 86 -1.91 -15.21 3.95
CA VAL A 86 -2.06 -14.37 2.76
C VAL A 86 -0.96 -13.31 2.67
N LEU A 87 -0.60 -12.67 3.78
CA LEU A 87 0.49 -11.69 3.82
C LEU A 87 1.84 -12.33 3.47
N ASP A 88 2.13 -13.51 4.01
CA ASP A 88 3.37 -14.24 3.71
C ASP A 88 3.47 -14.62 2.23
N ILE A 89 2.38 -15.10 1.60
CA ILE A 89 2.35 -15.38 0.15
C ILE A 89 2.69 -14.13 -0.67
N VAL A 90 2.13 -12.97 -0.30
CA VAL A 90 2.33 -11.72 -1.05
C VAL A 90 3.76 -11.21 -0.88
N ARG A 91 4.30 -11.28 0.35
CA ARG A 91 5.69 -10.93 0.63
C ARG A 91 6.65 -11.83 -0.14
N LYS A 92 6.39 -13.15 -0.18
CA LYS A 92 7.16 -14.11 -1.00
C LYS A 92 7.08 -13.79 -2.49
N LEU A 93 5.91 -13.40 -3.01
CA LEU A 93 5.78 -12.95 -4.40
C LEU A 93 6.59 -11.67 -4.65
N ARG A 94 6.62 -10.73 -3.70
CA ARG A 94 7.41 -9.49 -3.79
C ARG A 94 8.92 -9.74 -3.82
N HIS A 95 9.40 -10.77 -3.14
CA HIS A 95 10.81 -11.19 -3.19
C HIS A 95 11.12 -12.20 -4.32
N SER A 96 10.19 -12.37 -5.27
CA SER A 96 10.37 -13.24 -6.44
C SER A 96 10.71 -12.43 -7.70
N PRO A 97 11.25 -13.06 -8.76
CA PRO A 97 11.43 -12.40 -10.07
C PRO A 97 10.10 -11.96 -10.73
N LEU A 98 8.96 -12.39 -10.18
CA LEU A 98 7.62 -12.06 -10.68
C LEU A 98 6.96 -10.90 -9.91
N ALA A 99 7.69 -10.22 -9.03
CA ALA A 99 7.19 -9.11 -8.21
C ALA A 99 6.55 -7.96 -9.01
N SER A 100 7.01 -7.71 -10.24
CA SER A 100 6.45 -6.67 -11.11
C SER A 100 5.07 -7.03 -11.69
N ARG A 101 4.62 -8.27 -11.53
CA ARG A 101 3.38 -8.80 -12.10
C ARG A 101 2.28 -9.02 -11.07
N VAL A 102 2.44 -8.51 -9.86
CA VAL A 102 1.38 -8.50 -8.83
C VAL A 102 0.11 -7.88 -9.42
N ALA A 103 -1.03 -8.54 -9.22
CA ALA A 103 -2.28 -8.05 -9.76
C ALA A 103 -2.86 -6.94 -8.86
N PRO A 104 -3.45 -5.87 -9.43
CA PRO A 104 -4.12 -4.82 -8.65
C PRO A 104 -5.26 -5.38 -7.78
N SER A 105 -5.96 -6.42 -8.24
CA SER A 105 -6.99 -7.12 -7.47
C SER A 105 -6.43 -7.77 -6.21
N SER A 106 -5.18 -8.26 -6.23
CA SER A 106 -4.53 -8.83 -5.06
C SER A 106 -4.25 -7.73 -4.03
N GLN A 107 -3.71 -6.60 -4.46
CA GLN A 107 -3.46 -5.45 -3.58
C GLN A 107 -4.75 -4.97 -2.92
N TYR A 108 -5.81 -4.80 -3.71
CA TYR A 108 -7.12 -4.42 -3.21
C TYR A 108 -7.70 -5.44 -2.21
N ALA A 109 -7.61 -6.74 -2.53
CA ALA A 109 -8.11 -7.82 -1.69
C ALA A 109 -7.42 -7.87 -0.31
N ILE A 110 -6.09 -7.72 -0.28
CA ILE A 110 -5.34 -7.69 0.99
C ILE A 110 -5.79 -6.51 1.84
N LEU A 111 -5.88 -5.31 1.25
CA LEU A 111 -6.30 -4.12 1.98
C LEU A 111 -7.71 -4.29 2.55
N ARG A 112 -8.63 -4.94 1.82
CA ARG A 112 -9.98 -5.26 2.30
C ARG A 112 -9.96 -6.28 3.45
N LEU A 113 -9.15 -7.33 3.34
CA LEU A 113 -8.99 -8.35 4.37
C LEU A 113 -8.42 -7.76 5.66
N LEU A 114 -7.37 -6.93 5.54
CA LEU A 114 -6.77 -6.23 6.68
C LEU A 114 -7.73 -5.21 7.29
N LEU A 115 -8.46 -4.45 6.48
CA LEU A 115 -9.44 -3.48 6.98
C LEU A 115 -10.52 -4.16 7.83
N LYS A 116 -10.90 -5.39 7.50
CA LYS A 116 -11.87 -6.19 8.23
C LYS A 116 -11.32 -6.76 9.55
N HIS A 117 -10.10 -7.30 9.54
CA HIS A 117 -9.57 -8.10 10.67
C HIS A 117 -8.41 -7.49 11.44
N ASN A 118 -7.52 -6.73 10.77
CA ASN A 118 -6.34 -6.12 11.37
C ASN A 118 -5.93 -4.81 10.66
N PRO A 119 -6.60 -3.67 10.94
CA PRO A 119 -6.35 -2.41 10.25
C PRO A 119 -5.00 -1.78 10.60
N LYS A 120 -4.41 -2.11 11.77
CA LYS A 120 -3.10 -1.60 12.18
C LYS A 120 -1.97 -2.09 11.27
N GLU A 121 -2.12 -3.30 10.73
CA GLU A 121 -1.14 -3.87 9.80
C GLU A 121 -1.03 -3.05 8.51
N ILE A 122 -2.10 -2.37 8.08
CA ILE A 122 -2.08 -1.47 6.92
C ILE A 122 -1.08 -0.32 7.14
N ILE A 123 -0.96 0.18 8.37
CA ILE A 123 0.00 1.24 8.70
C ILE A 123 1.44 0.72 8.60
N ARG A 124 1.68 -0.51 9.07
CA ARG A 124 3.00 -1.17 8.91
C ARG A 124 3.35 -1.37 7.45
N LEU A 125 2.39 -1.81 6.63
CA LEU A 125 2.57 -1.94 5.18
C LEU A 125 2.86 -0.59 4.50
N ALA A 126 2.21 0.48 4.95
CA ALA A 126 2.44 1.83 4.43
C ALA A 126 3.84 2.37 4.78
N ASN A 127 4.38 1.98 5.95
CA ASN A 127 5.74 2.34 6.36
C ASN A 127 6.81 1.54 5.61
N ASP A 128 6.53 0.29 5.23
CA ASP A 128 7.46 -0.58 4.48
C ASP A 128 6.87 -1.03 3.13
N THR A 129 6.71 -0.07 2.23
CA THR A 129 6.21 -0.32 0.87
C THR A 129 7.22 -1.10 0.01
N ILE A 130 8.51 -1.00 0.31
CA ILE A 130 9.58 -1.58 -0.51
C ILE A 130 9.55 -3.10 -0.39
N ASN A 131 9.49 -3.62 0.84
CA ASN A 131 9.50 -5.07 1.09
C ASN A 131 8.15 -5.73 0.84
N ASN A 132 7.04 -5.00 1.02
CA ASN A 132 5.70 -5.57 0.85
C ASN A 132 5.13 -5.39 -0.57
N GLY A 133 5.45 -4.28 -1.25
CA GLY A 133 4.99 -4.02 -2.62
C GLY A 133 3.47 -3.88 -2.77
N ILE A 134 2.77 -3.53 -1.70
CA ILE A 134 1.33 -3.29 -1.68
C ILE A 134 1.11 -1.78 -1.77
N PHE A 135 0.23 -1.37 -2.68
CA PHE A 135 -0.12 0.03 -2.92
C PHE A 135 -1.63 0.16 -2.88
N ALA A 136 -2.14 1.18 -2.21
CA ALA A 136 -3.57 1.44 -2.14
C ALA A 136 -4.01 2.22 -3.37
N ASP A 137 -5.11 1.78 -3.99
CA ASP A 137 -5.79 2.57 -5.01
C ASP A 137 -6.75 3.57 -4.37
N GLU A 138 -7.31 4.46 -5.18
CA GLU A 138 -8.10 5.60 -4.69
C GLU A 138 -9.30 5.16 -3.85
N HIS A 139 -9.95 4.06 -4.26
CA HIS A 139 -11.12 3.51 -3.58
C HIS A 139 -10.73 2.86 -2.24
N SER A 140 -9.73 1.99 -2.24
CA SER A 140 -9.25 1.35 -1.00
C SER A 140 -8.70 2.37 0.00
N ALA A 141 -7.99 3.41 -0.47
CA ALA A 141 -7.52 4.50 0.36
C ALA A 141 -8.67 5.28 1.02
N CYS A 142 -9.74 5.60 0.28
CA CYS A 142 -10.93 6.23 0.83
C CYS A 142 -11.60 5.35 1.91
N LEU A 143 -11.65 4.03 1.71
CA LEU A 143 -12.20 3.10 2.70
C LEU A 143 -11.35 3.05 3.98
N ILE A 144 -10.03 2.99 3.84
CA ILE A 144 -9.08 3.00 4.96
C ILE A 144 -9.24 4.29 5.75
N LEU A 145 -9.18 5.45 5.08
CA LEU A 145 -9.35 6.75 5.72
C LEU A 145 -10.70 6.88 6.41
N ASN A 146 -11.80 6.44 5.79
CA ASN A 146 -13.12 6.50 6.43
C ASN A 146 -13.17 5.67 7.72
N ASN A 147 -12.58 4.47 7.73
CA ASN A 147 -12.52 3.62 8.93
C ASN A 147 -11.71 4.27 10.06
N LEU A 148 -10.54 4.84 9.74
CA LEU A 148 -9.68 5.52 10.72
C LEU A 148 -10.35 6.80 11.27
N ILE A 149 -11.03 7.56 10.41
CA ILE A 149 -11.77 8.76 10.81
C ILE A 149 -12.97 8.40 11.70
N GLU A 150 -13.70 7.33 11.39
CA GLU A 150 -14.80 6.83 12.23
C GLU A 150 -14.33 6.41 13.64
N LYS A 151 -13.09 5.90 13.74
CA LYS A 151 -12.45 5.52 15.01
C LYS A 151 -11.73 6.67 15.71
N GLU A 152 -11.71 7.85 15.11
CA GLU A 152 -10.95 9.02 15.58
C GLU A 152 -9.43 8.76 15.72
N GLU A 153 -8.89 7.83 14.92
CA GLU A 153 -7.46 7.50 14.84
C GLU A 153 -6.73 8.45 13.88
N TRP A 154 -6.62 9.73 14.26
CA TRP A 154 -6.11 10.80 13.39
C TRP A 154 -4.62 10.68 13.04
N LYS A 155 -3.79 10.08 13.92
CA LYS A 155 -2.36 9.82 13.65
C LYS A 155 -2.20 8.92 12.43
N ASP A 156 -2.86 7.78 12.47
CA ASP A 156 -2.79 6.78 11.41
C ASP A 156 -3.49 7.28 10.14
N ALA A 157 -4.57 8.05 10.27
CA ALA A 157 -5.21 8.69 9.12
C ALA A 157 -4.27 9.70 8.43
N ALA A 158 -3.49 10.49 9.17
CA ALA A 158 -2.51 11.40 8.61
C ALA A 158 -1.33 10.66 7.95
N ARG A 159 -0.89 9.54 8.52
CA ARG A 159 0.11 8.64 7.90
C ARG A 159 -0.37 8.10 6.57
N ILE A 160 -1.61 7.62 6.49
CA ILE A 160 -2.20 7.16 5.23
C ILE A 160 -2.31 8.30 4.20
N SER A 161 -2.66 9.52 4.62
CA SER A 161 -2.63 10.69 3.72
C SER A 161 -1.22 10.96 3.17
N GLY A 162 -0.20 10.84 4.01
CA GLY A 162 1.20 10.94 3.61
C GLY A 162 1.62 9.83 2.64
N TRP A 163 1.20 8.59 2.90
CA TRP A 163 1.40 7.46 2.01
C TRP A 163 0.79 7.68 0.62
N MET A 164 -0.39 8.31 0.54
CA MET A 164 -1.00 8.73 -0.72
C MET A 164 -0.26 9.87 -1.40
N THR A 165 0.37 10.75 -0.61
CA THR A 165 1.26 11.78 -1.15
C THR A 165 2.50 11.21 -1.81
N HIS A 166 3.12 10.20 -1.21
CA HIS A 166 4.29 9.53 -1.77
C HIS A 166 3.97 8.74 -3.05
N GLN A 167 2.73 8.29 -3.20
CA GLN A 167 2.26 7.62 -4.42
C GLN A 167 1.79 8.60 -5.50
N GLU A 168 1.67 9.89 -5.18
CA GLU A 168 1.09 10.92 -6.05
C GLU A 168 -0.33 10.56 -6.56
N GLU A 169 -1.09 9.80 -5.77
CA GLU A 169 -2.41 9.28 -6.15
C GLU A 169 -3.51 10.31 -5.83
N TYR A 170 -3.75 11.23 -6.78
CA TYR A 170 -4.58 12.43 -6.55
C TYR A 170 -5.62 12.75 -7.63
N GLU A 171 -5.99 11.75 -8.44
CA GLU A 171 -7.04 11.93 -9.46
C GLU A 171 -8.39 12.29 -8.82
N SER A 172 -8.75 11.64 -7.72
CA SER A 172 -10.04 11.85 -7.06
C SER A 172 -10.06 13.07 -6.14
N GLU A 173 -11.03 13.95 -6.34
CA GLU A 173 -11.27 15.08 -5.45
C GLU A 173 -11.79 14.65 -4.07
N LEU A 174 -12.48 13.50 -3.98
CA LEU A 174 -12.89 12.91 -2.70
C LEU A 174 -11.68 12.51 -1.86
N LEU A 175 -10.75 11.75 -2.44
CA LEU A 175 -9.54 11.30 -1.75
C LEU A 175 -8.70 12.50 -1.28
N LYS A 176 -8.46 13.47 -2.16
CA LYS A 176 -7.74 14.71 -1.81
C LYS A 176 -8.38 15.42 -0.61
N THR A 177 -9.70 15.55 -0.60
CA THR A 177 -10.41 16.24 0.48
C THR A 177 -10.37 15.44 1.79
N LEU A 178 -10.49 14.11 1.74
CA LEU A 178 -10.34 13.24 2.91
C LEU A 178 -8.92 13.32 3.50
N CYS A 179 -7.90 13.25 2.65
CA CYS A 179 -6.50 13.36 3.06
C CYS A 179 -6.22 14.71 3.72
N LEU A 180 -6.69 15.80 3.12
CA LEU A 180 -6.54 17.14 3.68
C LEU A 180 -7.27 17.27 5.02
N TYR A 181 -8.48 16.74 5.11
CA TYR A 181 -9.27 16.77 6.34
C TYR A 181 -8.59 16.00 7.48
N SER A 182 -8.09 14.78 7.23
CA SER A 182 -7.38 14.00 8.26
C SER A 182 -6.09 14.69 8.70
N SER A 183 -5.31 15.25 7.77
CA SER A 183 -4.10 16.02 8.09
C SER A 183 -4.37 17.27 8.93
N LEU A 184 -5.43 18.01 8.64
CA LEU A 184 -5.83 19.18 9.46
C LEU A 184 -6.33 18.77 10.85
N ARG A 185 -7.08 17.67 10.94
CA ARG A 185 -7.54 17.14 12.23
C ARG A 185 -6.38 16.62 13.09
N TRP A 186 -5.35 16.06 12.48
CA TRP A 186 -4.11 15.72 13.17
C TRP A 186 -3.39 16.96 13.71
N ALA A 187 -3.32 18.04 12.92
CA ALA A 187 -2.72 19.31 13.36
C ALA A 187 -3.45 19.94 14.56
N GLU A 188 -4.76 19.70 14.67
CA GLU A 188 -5.63 20.14 15.78
C GLU A 188 -5.46 19.35 17.09
N LEU A 189 -4.76 18.21 17.09
CA LEU A 189 -4.52 17.40 18.29
C LEU A 189 -3.65 18.10 19.34
N SER A 190 -3.67 17.60 20.57
CA SER A 190 -2.68 18.03 21.58
C SER A 190 -1.30 17.46 21.27
N PHE A 191 -0.23 18.05 21.84
CA PHE A 191 1.14 17.60 21.58
C PHE A 191 1.39 16.15 22.03
N GLU A 192 0.89 15.77 23.20
CA GLU A 192 0.97 14.39 23.70
C GLU A 192 0.29 13.39 22.73
N GLU A 193 -0.87 13.78 22.18
CA GLU A 193 -1.58 13.01 21.16
C GLU A 193 -0.96 13.13 19.76
N ARG A 194 0.10 13.92 19.54
CA ARG A 194 0.84 13.95 18.26
C ARG A 194 2.13 13.15 18.32
N MET A 195 2.73 13.03 19.50
CA MET A 195 3.96 12.26 19.68
C MET A 195 3.75 10.80 19.32
N GLU A 196 4.66 10.25 18.54
CA GLU A 196 4.71 8.82 18.27
C GLU A 196 5.25 8.10 19.51
N GLU A 197 4.58 7.01 19.90
CA GLU A 197 5.20 6.05 20.79
C GLU A 197 6.38 5.45 20.02
N LYS A 198 7.60 5.61 20.53
CA LYS A 198 8.76 4.95 19.93
C LYS A 198 8.51 3.46 20.06
N GLU A 199 8.35 2.76 18.94
CA GLU A 199 8.37 1.31 18.95
C GLU A 199 9.74 0.90 19.52
N GLU A 200 9.73 0.05 20.55
CA GLU A 200 10.96 -0.52 21.09
C GLU A 200 11.62 -1.29 19.95
N GLU A 201 12.78 -0.82 19.49
CA GLU A 201 13.58 -1.54 18.49
C GLU A 201 13.84 -2.93 19.06
N GLU A 202 13.38 -3.98 18.35
CA GLU A 202 13.67 -5.36 18.74
C GLU A 202 15.20 -5.50 18.85
N GLU A 203 15.70 -6.04 19.96
CA GLU A 203 17.13 -6.31 20.16
C GLU A 203 17.60 -7.30 19.08
N ILE A 204 18.14 -6.77 17.98
CA ILE A 204 18.82 -7.57 16.96
C ILE A 204 20.12 -8.06 17.58
N ASN A 205 20.36 -9.37 17.56
CA ASN A 205 21.61 -9.94 18.04
C ASN A 205 22.79 -9.38 17.20
N ASP A 206 23.73 -8.71 17.86
CA ASP A 206 24.89 -8.07 17.21
C ASP A 206 25.70 -9.05 16.34
N ASP A 207 25.67 -10.35 16.65
CA ASP A 207 26.34 -11.41 15.90
C ASP A 207 25.80 -11.59 14.46
N ASP A 208 24.55 -11.17 14.20
CA ASP A 208 23.90 -11.27 12.88
C ASP A 208 24.06 -9.98 12.04
N ILE A 209 24.70 -8.93 12.57
CA ILE A 209 24.88 -7.65 11.90
C ILE A 209 26.05 -7.73 10.90
N VAL A 210 25.72 -8.03 9.64
CA VAL A 210 26.69 -7.95 8.54
C VAL A 210 26.98 -6.48 8.22
N THR A 211 28.09 -5.96 8.74
CA THR A 211 28.51 -4.57 8.46
C THR A 211 29.10 -4.47 7.05
N ILE A 212 28.34 -3.91 6.11
CA ILE A 212 28.82 -3.62 4.75
C ILE A 212 29.28 -2.16 4.70
N LYS A 213 30.54 -1.94 4.33
CA LYS A 213 31.05 -0.58 4.07
C LYS A 213 30.48 -0.05 2.75
N MET A 214 29.42 0.73 2.81
CA MET A 214 28.97 1.54 1.67
C MET A 214 29.71 2.87 1.64
N ALA A 215 30.11 3.31 0.44
CA ALA A 215 30.56 4.68 0.24
C ALA A 215 29.40 5.63 0.55
N PHE A 216 29.66 6.70 1.30
CA PHE A 216 28.65 7.69 1.63
C PHE A 216 28.16 8.35 0.33
N LEU A 217 26.96 7.97 -0.11
CA LEU A 217 26.29 8.62 -1.23
C LEU A 217 25.81 9.99 -0.74
N LYS A 218 26.56 11.04 -1.07
CA LYS A 218 26.08 12.40 -0.88
C LYS A 218 24.89 12.58 -1.85
N LYS A 219 23.67 12.68 -1.31
CA LYS A 219 22.48 13.00 -2.12
C LYS A 219 22.65 14.42 -2.65
N GLU A 220 23.11 14.57 -3.89
CA GLU A 220 23.24 15.88 -4.55
C GLU A 220 21.88 16.54 -4.77
N TYR A 221 20.82 15.75 -4.87
CA TYR A 221 19.45 16.18 -5.06
C TYR A 221 18.57 15.54 -3.98
N ASN A 222 18.28 16.27 -2.91
CA ASN A 222 17.27 15.92 -1.92
C ASN A 222 16.03 16.79 -2.18
N ASP A 223 14.97 16.19 -2.72
CA ASP A 223 13.69 16.85 -2.98
C ASP A 223 12.73 16.79 -1.78
N CYS A 224 13.18 16.16 -0.69
CA CYS A 224 12.40 15.85 0.51
C CYS A 224 11.04 15.20 0.15
N HIS A 225 10.98 14.36 -0.88
CA HIS A 225 9.75 13.65 -1.27
C HIS A 225 9.67 12.23 -0.74
N LEU A 226 10.68 11.40 -0.99
CA LEU A 226 10.70 10.03 -0.49
C LEU A 226 11.48 9.88 0.83
N ASP A 227 12.18 10.94 1.23
CA ASP A 227 13.07 10.95 2.40
C ASP A 227 12.40 11.42 3.70
N VAL A 228 11.13 11.85 3.63
CA VAL A 228 10.41 12.39 4.79
C VAL A 228 9.73 11.24 5.53
N VAL A 229 10.30 10.87 6.67
CA VAL A 229 9.77 9.82 7.57
C VAL A 229 8.98 10.43 8.76
N ASP A 230 9.39 11.62 9.18
CA ASP A 230 8.74 12.40 10.24
C ASP A 230 7.27 12.71 9.87
N LEU A 231 6.35 12.34 10.77
CA LEU A 231 4.92 12.56 10.61
C LEU A 231 4.50 14.05 10.50
N PRO A 232 4.91 14.98 11.39
CA PRO A 232 4.77 16.42 11.16
C PRO A 232 5.22 16.92 9.79
N SER A 233 6.43 16.58 9.36
CA SER A 233 6.99 17.00 8.07
C SER A 233 6.22 16.40 6.90
N LEU A 234 5.81 15.13 7.01
CA LEU A 234 4.99 14.44 6.03
C LEU A 234 3.62 15.09 5.93
N THR A 235 2.95 15.32 7.06
CA THR A 235 1.62 15.93 7.13
C THR A 235 1.64 17.34 6.56
N ALA A 236 2.66 18.13 6.91
CA ALA A 236 2.86 19.47 6.35
C ALA A 236 3.03 19.43 4.83
N LYS A 237 3.82 18.48 4.32
CA LYS A 237 4.00 18.29 2.88
C LYS A 237 2.70 17.92 2.19
N THR A 238 1.94 16.97 2.75
CA THR A 238 0.64 16.55 2.25
C THR A 238 -0.33 17.71 2.16
N MET A 239 -0.47 18.50 3.23
CA MET A 239 -1.35 19.68 3.24
C MET A 239 -0.96 20.72 2.19
N LEU A 240 0.34 21.01 2.05
CA LEU A 240 0.87 21.95 1.05
C LEU A 240 0.68 21.47 -0.39
N TRP A 241 0.82 20.17 -0.63
CA TRP A 241 0.62 19.59 -1.96
C TRP A 241 -0.86 19.64 -2.35
N LEU A 242 -1.73 19.18 -1.44
CA LEU A 242 -3.18 19.15 -1.65
C LEU A 242 -3.76 20.56 -1.80
N SER A 243 -3.27 21.56 -1.06
CA SER A 243 -3.76 22.95 -1.20
C SER A 243 -3.52 23.52 -2.61
N ARG A 244 -2.46 23.08 -3.29
CA ARG A 244 -2.11 23.51 -4.65
C ARG A 244 -3.00 22.84 -5.68
N GLU A 245 -3.23 21.54 -5.53
CA GLU A 245 -4.00 20.74 -6.51
C GLU A 245 -5.52 20.84 -6.37
N MET A 246 -6.04 21.11 -5.17
CA MET A 246 -7.49 21.14 -4.94
C MET A 246 -8.14 22.42 -5.48
N ASN A 247 -9.38 22.34 -5.93
CA ASN A 247 -10.17 23.49 -6.40
C ASN A 247 -10.96 24.16 -5.25
N ILE A 248 -10.29 24.45 -4.14
CA ILE A 248 -10.86 25.14 -2.98
C ILE A 248 -10.66 26.66 -3.07
N ASP A 249 -11.43 27.41 -2.27
CA ASP A 249 -11.34 28.88 -2.23
C ASP A 249 -9.93 29.37 -1.92
N LEU A 250 -9.51 30.45 -2.58
CA LEU A 250 -8.16 31.00 -2.49
C LEU A 250 -7.79 31.42 -1.06
N SER A 251 -8.77 31.92 -0.29
CA SER A 251 -8.55 32.27 1.11
C SER A 251 -8.21 31.02 1.94
N LEU A 252 -8.94 29.92 1.74
CA LEU A 252 -8.72 28.65 2.43
C LEU A 252 -7.38 28.03 2.03
N LYS A 253 -7.00 28.10 0.74
CA LYS A 253 -5.67 27.67 0.27
C LYS A 253 -4.55 28.34 1.05
N ARG A 254 -4.57 29.67 1.14
CA ARG A 254 -3.55 30.46 1.85
C ARG A 254 -3.49 30.11 3.33
N CYS A 255 -4.64 29.83 3.95
CA CYS A 255 -4.71 29.39 5.34
C CYS A 255 -3.99 28.05 5.55
N ILE A 256 -4.27 27.07 4.69
CA ILE A 256 -3.65 25.74 4.73
C ILE A 256 -2.15 25.83 4.47
N GLU A 257 -1.72 26.61 3.47
CA GLU A 257 -0.31 26.82 3.14
C GLU A 257 0.45 27.43 4.32
N SER A 258 -0.15 28.41 5.00
CA SER A 258 0.43 29.06 6.18
C SER A 258 0.63 28.08 7.33
N VAL A 259 -0.39 27.27 7.63
CA VAL A 259 -0.32 26.22 8.67
C VAL A 259 0.72 25.16 8.32
N SER A 260 0.75 24.73 7.05
CA SER A 260 1.68 23.72 6.55
C SER A 260 3.14 24.18 6.66
N ASN A 261 3.44 25.43 6.32
CA ASN A 261 4.81 25.97 6.39
C ASN A 261 5.34 26.03 7.82
N VAL A 262 4.47 26.33 8.79
CA VAL A 262 4.81 26.34 10.21
C VAL A 262 5.06 24.93 10.73
N ILE A 263 4.15 23.98 10.43
CA ILE A 263 4.27 22.60 10.92
C ILE A 263 5.53 21.93 10.35
N GLY A 264 5.80 22.12 9.06
CA GLY A 264 6.97 21.56 8.38
C GLY A 264 8.28 22.30 8.63
N GLY A 265 8.31 23.28 9.55
CA GLY A 265 9.54 23.97 9.97
C GLY A 265 10.24 24.78 8.87
N LYS A 266 9.56 25.13 7.76
CA LYS A 266 10.20 25.78 6.61
C LYS A 266 10.30 27.29 6.76
N SER A 267 9.21 27.94 7.14
CA SER A 267 9.12 29.40 7.24
C SER A 267 7.88 29.81 8.02
N VAL A 268 8.01 30.92 8.74
CA VAL A 268 6.93 31.53 9.50
C VAL A 268 6.25 32.60 8.63
N PRO A 269 4.95 32.48 8.31
CA PRO A 269 4.26 33.42 7.43
C PRO A 269 4.09 34.80 8.08
N SER A 270 4.03 35.85 7.25
CA SER A 270 3.80 37.22 7.72
C SER A 270 2.42 37.36 8.36
N ILE A 271 2.36 37.98 9.54
CA ILE A 271 1.16 38.10 10.38
C ILE A 271 0.00 38.76 9.62
N ASP A 272 0.30 39.72 8.73
CA ASP A 272 -0.70 40.46 7.95
C ASP A 272 -1.45 39.60 6.93
N THR A 273 -0.88 38.44 6.58
CA THR A 273 -1.43 37.53 5.56
C THR A 273 -2.23 36.37 6.15
N ILE A 274 -2.22 36.21 7.48
CA ILE A 274 -2.79 35.06 8.17
C ILE A 274 -4.25 35.34 8.52
N SER A 275 -5.13 34.42 8.11
CA SER A 275 -6.53 34.44 8.55
C SER A 275 -6.66 34.05 10.03
N PRO A 276 -7.65 34.58 10.78
CA PRO A 276 -7.91 34.20 12.17
C PRO A 276 -8.03 32.68 12.39
N SER A 277 -8.64 31.94 11.46
CA SER A 277 -8.74 30.47 11.57
C SER A 277 -7.37 29.80 11.58
N ALA A 278 -6.46 30.26 10.71
CA ALA A 278 -5.12 29.71 10.59
C ALA A 278 -4.25 30.13 11.77
N ALA A 279 -4.42 31.37 12.24
CA ALA A 279 -3.73 31.90 13.42
C ALA A 279 -4.02 31.06 14.67
N LEU A 280 -5.29 30.65 14.89
CA LEU A 280 -5.64 29.81 16.04
C LEU A 280 -4.93 28.44 16.01
N LEU A 281 -4.87 27.79 14.85
CA LEU A 281 -4.17 26.50 14.70
C LEU A 281 -2.66 26.63 14.84
N ILE A 282 -2.08 27.66 14.22
CA ILE A 282 -0.65 27.96 14.32
C ILE A 282 -0.27 28.22 15.78
N HIS A 283 -1.05 29.03 16.48
CA HIS A 283 -0.87 29.28 17.90
C HIS A 283 -0.97 27.97 18.71
N SER A 284 -2.01 27.17 18.53
CA SER A 284 -2.15 25.90 19.27
C SER A 284 -1.02 24.91 18.99
N TYR A 285 -0.50 24.88 17.76
CA TYR A 285 0.62 24.03 17.41
C TYR A 285 1.91 24.52 18.07
N LEU A 286 2.27 25.79 17.83
CA LEU A 286 3.51 26.36 18.35
C LEU A 286 3.53 26.39 19.88
N SER A 287 2.47 26.81 20.57
CA SER A 287 2.47 26.87 22.04
C SER A 287 2.67 25.53 22.75
N THR A 288 2.64 24.42 22.02
CA THR A 288 2.80 23.07 22.58
C THR A 288 4.17 22.45 22.32
N LEU A 289 5.04 23.12 21.53
CA LEU A 289 6.39 22.64 21.28
C LEU A 289 7.33 23.00 22.45
N PRO A 290 8.17 22.06 22.94
CA PRO A 290 9.19 22.36 23.93
C PRO A 290 10.35 23.19 23.33
N ASP A 291 11.00 24.01 24.17
CA ASP A 291 12.22 24.79 23.86
C ASP A 291 12.15 25.67 22.60
N GLN A 292 11.48 26.81 22.73
CA GLN A 292 11.30 27.79 21.65
C GLN A 292 12.27 28.97 21.76
N SER A 293 12.75 29.46 20.61
CA SER A 293 13.54 30.69 20.55
C SER A 293 12.69 31.91 20.94
N GLU A 294 13.34 32.97 21.44
CA GLU A 294 12.67 34.23 21.79
C GLU A 294 11.88 34.83 20.61
N GLU A 295 12.41 34.68 19.39
CA GLU A 295 11.75 35.13 18.15
C GLU A 295 10.44 34.39 17.87
N ILE A 296 10.39 33.08 18.13
CA ILE A 296 9.16 32.27 17.97
C ILE A 296 8.15 32.65 19.04
N ASN A 297 8.59 32.91 20.27
CA ASN A 297 7.71 33.34 21.37
C ASN A 297 7.05 34.70 21.07
N GLU A 298 7.81 35.66 20.52
CA GLU A 298 7.26 36.94 20.09
C GLU A 298 6.22 36.78 18.96
N TYR A 299 6.48 35.86 18.03
CA TYR A 299 5.54 35.53 16.96
C TYR A 299 4.25 34.90 17.49
N ILE A 300 4.34 33.97 18.44
CA ILE A 300 3.18 33.32 19.07
C ILE A 300 2.22 34.35 19.66
N GLU A 301 2.74 35.34 20.41
CA GLU A 301 1.91 36.39 20.99
C GLU A 301 1.23 37.25 19.92
N LYS A 302 1.95 37.60 18.83
CA LYS A 302 1.35 38.35 17.72
C LYS A 302 0.26 37.55 17.00
N VAL A 303 0.47 36.25 16.79
CA VAL A 303 -0.52 35.36 16.16
C VAL A 303 -1.76 35.17 17.03
N LYS A 304 -1.58 35.06 18.36
CA LYS A 304 -2.68 34.97 19.31
C LYS A 304 -3.64 36.17 19.19
N VAL A 305 -3.08 37.38 19.12
CA VAL A 305 -3.86 38.62 18.94
C VAL A 305 -4.66 38.59 17.64
N VAL A 306 -4.11 38.02 16.55
CA VAL A 306 -4.84 37.89 15.28
C VAL A 306 -5.96 36.85 15.37
N GLY A 307 -5.71 35.71 16.02
CA GLY A 307 -6.72 34.67 16.23
C GLY A 307 -7.92 35.13 17.07
N GLU A 308 -7.69 36.02 18.05
CA GLU A 308 -8.74 36.55 18.94
C GLU A 308 -9.58 37.69 18.32
N LYS A 309 -9.20 38.22 17.14
CA LYS A 309 -9.95 39.31 16.46
C LYS A 309 -11.37 38.89 16.04
N GLU A 310 -11.61 37.60 15.83
CA GLU A 310 -12.93 37.05 15.52
C GLU A 310 -13.35 36.04 16.58
N LYS A 311 -14.53 36.23 17.19
CA LYS A 311 -15.03 35.38 18.29
C LYS A 311 -15.78 34.12 17.83
N ASP A 312 -16.16 34.04 16.56
CA ASP A 312 -16.92 32.94 15.96
C ASP A 312 -16.19 32.38 14.71
N VAL A 313 -14.91 32.08 14.87
CA VAL A 313 -14.11 31.50 13.79
C VAL A 313 -14.37 30.00 13.69
N GLU A 314 -15.00 29.57 12.60
CA GLU A 314 -15.06 28.15 12.23
C GLU A 314 -13.64 27.57 12.04
N SER A 315 -13.39 26.36 12.55
CA SER A 315 -12.09 25.68 12.40
C SER A 315 -11.79 25.40 10.93
N LEU A 316 -10.52 25.37 10.53
CA LEU A 316 -10.15 25.01 9.15
C LEU A 316 -10.69 23.62 8.78
N SER A 317 -10.59 22.66 9.72
CA SER A 317 -11.12 21.31 9.51
C SER A 317 -12.62 21.31 9.22
N SER A 318 -13.40 22.19 9.86
CA SER A 318 -14.85 22.30 9.63
C SER A 318 -15.19 22.92 8.26
N LYS A 319 -14.39 23.88 7.78
CA LYS A 319 -14.52 24.46 6.42
C LYS A 319 -14.20 23.42 5.34
N VAL A 320 -13.19 22.59 5.55
CA VAL A 320 -12.88 21.47 4.63
C VAL A 320 -13.96 20.40 4.69
N LEU A 321 -14.53 20.14 5.87
CA LEU A 321 -15.63 19.18 6.02
C LEU A 321 -16.92 19.64 5.32
N SER A 322 -17.23 20.95 5.34
CA SER A 322 -18.39 21.47 4.61
C SER A 322 -18.19 21.36 3.09
N TYR A 323 -16.98 21.62 2.61
CA TYR A 323 -16.59 21.35 1.22
C TYR A 323 -16.77 19.88 0.85
N LEU A 324 -16.26 18.97 1.70
CA LEU A 324 -16.40 17.52 1.52
C LEU A 324 -17.86 17.10 1.36
N LYS A 325 -18.75 17.58 2.23
CA LYS A 325 -20.20 17.26 2.17
C LYS A 325 -20.87 17.73 0.88
N ASN A 326 -20.38 18.82 0.27
CA ASN A 326 -20.91 19.33 -0.99
C ASN A 326 -20.52 18.44 -2.18
N ILE A 327 -19.28 17.95 -2.21
CA ILE A 327 -18.77 17.13 -3.30
C ILE A 327 -19.14 15.64 -3.17
N GLN A 328 -19.36 15.18 -1.93
CA GLN A 328 -19.46 13.77 -1.55
C GLN A 328 -20.33 12.95 -2.49
N LYS A 329 -21.61 13.33 -2.68
CA LYS A 329 -22.57 12.53 -3.46
C LYS A 329 -22.16 12.33 -4.92
N LYS A 330 -21.50 13.33 -5.52
CA LYS A 330 -21.08 13.29 -6.92
C LYS A 330 -19.82 12.43 -7.06
N GLU A 331 -18.82 12.71 -6.24
CA GLU A 331 -17.52 12.04 -6.32
C GLU A 331 -17.59 10.58 -5.86
N GLU A 332 -18.38 10.26 -4.82
CA GLU A 332 -18.64 8.86 -4.42
C GLU A 332 -19.22 8.05 -5.58
N LYS A 333 -20.20 8.62 -6.31
CA LYS A 333 -20.81 7.93 -7.46
C LYS A 333 -19.79 7.66 -8.57
N ILE A 334 -18.96 8.65 -8.91
CA ILE A 334 -17.92 8.52 -9.95
C ILE A 334 -16.92 7.43 -9.57
N LEU A 335 -16.44 7.45 -8.33
CA LEU A 335 -15.49 6.46 -7.82
C LEU A 335 -16.10 5.05 -7.75
N MET A 336 -17.34 4.92 -7.28
CA MET A 336 -18.03 3.63 -7.25
C MET A 336 -18.16 3.05 -8.66
N GLU A 337 -18.58 3.85 -9.65
CA GLU A 337 -18.67 3.41 -11.05
C GLU A 337 -17.29 3.02 -11.63
N LYS A 338 -16.23 3.76 -11.31
CA LYS A 338 -14.84 3.41 -11.69
C LYS A 338 -14.43 2.07 -11.06
N GLN A 339 -14.75 1.86 -9.79
CA GLN A 339 -14.37 0.66 -9.05
C GLN A 339 -15.14 -0.59 -9.52
N VAL A 340 -16.44 -0.48 -9.78
CA VAL A 340 -17.24 -1.60 -10.32
C VAL A 340 -16.67 -2.06 -11.67
N LYS A 341 -16.30 -1.12 -12.55
CA LYS A 341 -15.62 -1.45 -13.82
C LYS A 341 -14.26 -2.12 -13.60
N LYS A 342 -13.49 -1.69 -12.59
CA LYS A 342 -12.23 -2.36 -12.22
C LYS A 342 -12.48 -3.81 -11.79
N PHE A 343 -13.52 -4.09 -10.99
CA PHE A 343 -13.88 -5.46 -10.60
C PHE A 343 -14.18 -6.35 -11.81
N GLU A 344 -14.96 -5.88 -12.78
CA GLU A 344 -15.24 -6.61 -14.02
C GLU A 344 -13.95 -6.92 -14.80
N GLN A 345 -13.09 -5.91 -14.98
CA GLN A 345 -11.80 -6.06 -15.67
C GLN A 345 -10.87 -7.04 -14.97
N TRP A 346 -10.82 -7.03 -13.63
CA TRP A 346 -10.02 -7.97 -12.86
C TRP A 346 -10.52 -9.40 -13.02
N ASN A 347 -11.83 -9.62 -12.99
CA ASN A 347 -12.41 -10.95 -13.18
C ASN A 347 -12.18 -11.47 -14.61
N GLU A 348 -12.34 -10.63 -15.63
CA GLU A 348 -12.03 -10.99 -17.01
C GLU A 348 -10.54 -11.33 -17.18
N ARG A 349 -9.64 -10.47 -16.68
CA ARG A 349 -8.19 -10.70 -16.73
C ARG A 349 -7.81 -11.99 -16.03
N ARG A 350 -8.39 -12.28 -14.86
CA ARG A 350 -8.14 -13.52 -14.12
C ARG A 350 -8.56 -14.74 -14.93
N ARG A 351 -9.78 -14.74 -15.51
CA ARG A 351 -10.26 -15.83 -16.38
C ARG A 351 -9.31 -16.08 -17.54
N ASN A 352 -8.91 -15.02 -18.26
CA ASN A 352 -8.01 -15.12 -19.41
C ASN A 352 -6.65 -15.69 -19.01
N LEU A 353 -6.09 -15.24 -17.88
CA LEU A 353 -4.79 -15.71 -17.42
C LEU A 353 -4.82 -17.17 -16.96
N ILE A 354 -5.88 -17.60 -16.29
CA ILE A 354 -6.08 -18.99 -15.89
C ILE A 354 -6.26 -19.87 -17.12
N GLU A 355 -7.05 -19.45 -18.10
CA GLU A 355 -7.23 -20.20 -19.35
C GLU A 355 -5.90 -20.40 -20.09
N VAL A 356 -5.07 -19.35 -20.17
CA VAL A 356 -3.71 -19.44 -20.74
C VAL A 356 -2.84 -20.41 -19.95
N GLN A 357 -2.92 -20.40 -18.62
CA GLN A 357 -2.17 -21.34 -17.77
C GLN A 357 -2.64 -22.78 -17.97
N THR A 358 -3.94 -23.04 -18.01
CA THR A 358 -4.51 -24.37 -18.26
C THR A 358 -4.09 -24.90 -19.62
N LYS A 359 -4.17 -24.08 -20.68
CA LYS A 359 -3.68 -24.45 -22.02
C LYS A 359 -2.20 -24.80 -22.02
N ARG A 360 -1.37 -24.02 -21.32
CA ARG A 360 0.07 -24.32 -21.18
C ARG A 360 0.33 -25.62 -20.44
N LEU A 361 -0.46 -25.93 -19.41
CA LEU A 361 -0.36 -27.20 -18.68
C LEU A 361 -0.77 -28.38 -19.56
N GLN A 362 -1.89 -28.27 -20.28
CA GLN A 362 -2.32 -29.31 -21.23
C GLN A 362 -1.25 -29.61 -22.27
N LEU A 363 -0.64 -28.58 -22.87
CA LEU A 363 0.46 -28.76 -23.83
C LEU A 363 1.68 -29.45 -23.21
N LYS A 364 2.00 -29.17 -21.94
CA LYS A 364 3.10 -29.84 -21.24
C LYS A 364 2.80 -31.32 -20.99
N VAL A 365 1.57 -31.64 -20.57
CA VAL A 365 1.12 -33.02 -20.35
C VAL A 365 1.19 -33.80 -21.65
N LEU A 366 0.60 -33.27 -22.72
CA LEU A 366 0.64 -33.88 -24.06
C LEU A 366 2.08 -34.10 -24.54
N ARG A 367 2.97 -33.13 -24.32
CA ARG A 367 4.39 -33.29 -24.67
C ARG A 367 5.04 -34.44 -23.91
N CYS A 368 4.80 -34.55 -22.60
CA CYS A 368 5.34 -35.65 -21.81
C CYS A 368 4.74 -37.02 -22.20
N GLU A 369 3.49 -37.07 -22.65
CA GLU A 369 2.88 -38.28 -23.20
C GLU A 369 3.55 -38.68 -24.51
N MET A 370 3.72 -37.73 -25.46
CA MET A 370 4.43 -37.98 -26.72
C MET A 370 5.90 -38.39 -26.50
N GLU A 371 6.60 -37.80 -25.54
CA GLU A 371 7.99 -38.17 -25.19
C GLU A 371 8.06 -39.62 -24.67
N LYS A 372 7.07 -40.07 -23.90
CA LYS A 372 7.00 -41.46 -23.42
C LYS A 372 6.70 -42.42 -24.57
N GLU A 373 5.71 -42.12 -25.40
CA GLU A 373 5.38 -42.94 -26.56
C GLU A 373 6.56 -43.06 -27.53
N LEU A 374 7.30 -41.97 -27.74
CA LEU A 374 8.48 -41.96 -28.59
C LEU A 374 9.60 -42.83 -28.01
N SER A 375 9.83 -42.78 -26.69
CA SER A 375 10.79 -43.66 -26.01
C SER A 375 10.37 -45.14 -26.11
N GLU A 376 9.09 -45.46 -25.99
CA GLU A 376 8.59 -46.83 -26.11
C GLU A 376 8.75 -47.36 -27.54
N LEU A 377 8.47 -46.52 -28.55
CA LEU A 377 8.68 -46.85 -29.96
C LEU A 377 10.17 -47.05 -30.29
N GLU A 378 11.06 -46.22 -29.75
CA GLU A 378 12.51 -46.41 -29.89
C GLU A 378 12.97 -47.75 -29.29
N GLU A 379 12.45 -48.15 -28.13
CA GLU A 379 12.73 -49.45 -27.52
C GLU A 379 12.17 -50.62 -28.34
N GLU A 380 10.99 -50.46 -28.94
CA GLU A 380 10.43 -51.45 -29.88
C GLU A 380 11.24 -51.56 -31.16
N GLU A 381 11.64 -50.45 -31.75
CA GLU A 381 12.51 -50.41 -32.93
C GLU A 381 13.85 -51.10 -32.64
N GLN A 382 14.50 -50.77 -31.51
CA GLN A 382 15.75 -51.43 -31.10
C GLN A 382 15.58 -52.94 -30.94
N ARG A 383 14.42 -53.42 -30.45
CA ARG A 383 14.12 -54.85 -30.32
C ARG A 383 13.89 -55.52 -31.68
N LEU A 384 13.15 -54.88 -32.57
CA LEU A 384 12.85 -55.41 -33.91
C LEU A 384 14.12 -55.46 -34.78
N PHE A 385 14.90 -54.38 -34.77
CA PHE A 385 16.12 -54.25 -35.56
C PHE A 385 17.37 -54.71 -34.80
N PHE A 386 17.21 -55.44 -33.69
CA PHE A 386 18.31 -55.89 -32.82
C PHE A 386 19.44 -56.58 -33.60
N PHE A 387 19.10 -57.49 -34.52
CA PHE A 387 20.10 -58.25 -35.29
C PHE A 387 20.83 -57.39 -36.32
N GLU A 388 20.13 -56.47 -36.99
CA GLU A 388 20.72 -55.56 -37.96
C GLU A 388 21.62 -54.53 -37.27
N ASN A 389 21.13 -53.95 -36.17
CA ASN A 389 21.90 -53.04 -35.33
C ASN A 389 23.14 -53.71 -34.73
N ARG A 390 23.02 -54.97 -34.29
CA ARG A 390 24.17 -55.74 -33.80
C ARG A 390 25.21 -55.98 -34.90
N LEU A 391 24.79 -56.36 -36.11
CA LEU A 391 25.70 -56.57 -37.23
C LEU A 391 26.42 -55.27 -37.63
N LEU A 392 25.72 -54.13 -37.61
CA LEU A 392 26.30 -52.81 -37.85
C LEU A 392 27.30 -52.41 -36.76
N LEU A 393 26.97 -52.63 -35.49
CA LEU A 393 27.86 -52.37 -34.36
C LEU A 393 29.10 -53.26 -34.38
N GLU A 394 28.95 -54.56 -34.68
CA GLU A 394 30.08 -55.47 -34.83
C GLU A 394 30.98 -55.09 -36.01
N LYS A 395 30.40 -54.62 -37.13
CA LYS A 395 31.17 -54.12 -38.27
C LYS A 395 31.94 -52.84 -37.93
N SER A 396 31.27 -51.87 -37.30
CA SER A 396 31.89 -50.60 -36.91
C SER A 396 32.95 -50.79 -35.82
N ALA A 397 32.76 -51.73 -34.91
CA ALA A 397 33.77 -52.11 -33.92
C ALA A 397 35.03 -52.74 -34.57
N ARG A 398 34.87 -53.55 -35.63
CA ARG A 398 36.00 -54.07 -36.41
C ARG A 398 36.75 -52.96 -37.14
N GLU A 399 36.03 -52.07 -37.82
CA GLU A 399 36.64 -50.92 -38.51
C GLU A 399 37.42 -50.03 -37.52
N ASN A 400 36.85 -49.75 -36.34
CA ASN A 400 37.54 -48.98 -35.30
C ASN A 400 38.76 -49.72 -34.71
N ALA A 401 38.70 -51.05 -34.58
CA ALA A 401 39.84 -51.85 -34.12
C ALA A 401 40.97 -51.91 -35.17
N GLU A 402 40.62 -51.96 -36.45
CA GLU A 402 41.56 -51.86 -37.58
C GLU A 402 42.25 -50.49 -37.60
N ILE A 403 41.49 -49.40 -37.47
CA ILE A 403 42.02 -48.03 -37.37
C ILE A 403 42.93 -47.88 -36.12
N ALA A 404 42.56 -48.46 -34.99
CA ALA A 404 43.38 -48.42 -33.78
C ALA A 404 44.70 -49.21 -33.94
N ASN A 405 44.67 -50.34 -34.63
CA ASN A 405 45.87 -51.12 -34.95
C ASN A 405 46.77 -50.40 -35.97
N GLU A 406 46.21 -49.79 -37.02
CA GLU A 406 46.97 -48.98 -37.98
C GLU A 406 47.63 -47.77 -37.29
N ASN A 407 46.94 -47.11 -36.36
CA ASN A 407 47.52 -46.06 -35.54
C ASN A 407 48.61 -46.56 -34.57
N TYR A 408 48.58 -47.83 -34.17
CA TYR A 408 49.60 -48.46 -33.33
C TYR A 408 50.85 -48.87 -34.13
N LEU A 409 50.67 -49.24 -35.41
CA LEU A 409 51.75 -49.58 -36.35
C LEU A 409 52.51 -48.34 -36.90
N HIS A 410 51.92 -47.14 -36.77
CA HIS A 410 52.51 -45.87 -37.17
C HIS A 410 53.17 -45.07 -36.02
N LYS A 411 53.32 -45.66 -34.84
CA LYS A 411 54.23 -45.20 -33.77
C LYS A 411 55.44 -46.13 -33.70
#